data_AF-S5ZUW6-F1
#
_entry.id   AF-S5ZUW6-F1
#
_cell.length_a   1.000
_cell.length_b   1.000
_cell.length_c   1.000
_cell.angle_alpha   90.00
_cell.angle_beta   90.00
_cell.angle_gamma   90.00
#
_symmetry.space_group_name_H-M   'P 1'
#
loop_
_entity.id
_entity.type
_entity.pdbx_description
1 polymer ?
#
loop_
_entity_poly.entity_id
_entity_poly.type
_entity_poly.pdbx_seq_one_letter_code
_entity_poly.pdbx_strand_id
1 'polypeptide(L)'
;MPWIGLRKGCVEEKDIEKYLMENGIHYVRKIELEVQVGDEWVPFLVFEVLGMIEGFAEEMSHTFNCLSLESGPHLVLGEISAKLWDEGAKIIFPDGSQRIIPIYTFDAFLDVRMPTNKVKGLKGQIIIAGNIFDLPLTLEDLAKIEKMGKKYIEKVEKAASVYGVTKILSSEVREKLLEKEKKEIKYEVDYDAGLAIVMVGNKLQTVTIPRLVILLAEEKMYEQIKEVYSSAPEPLKKKLKESLLEYYEFKKANRQEKEALEKLFRDIGIAPN
;
A
#
# COMPACT_ATOMS: atom_id res chain seq x y z
N MET A 1 0.60 0.36 -23.85
CA MET A 1 1.41 0.11 -25.05
C MET A 1 1.54 -1.39 -25.25
N PRO A 2 1.74 -1.88 -26.47
CA PRO A 2 1.91 -3.31 -26.74
C PRO A 2 3.25 -3.84 -26.22
N TRP A 3 3.24 -5.11 -25.86
CA TRP A 3 4.34 -5.85 -25.26
C TRP A 3 4.63 -7.08 -26.09
N ILE A 4 5.92 -7.38 -26.26
CA ILE A 4 6.41 -8.61 -26.87
C ILE A 4 7.54 -9.16 -25.99
N GLY A 5 7.64 -10.47 -25.81
CA GLY A 5 8.68 -11.02 -24.96
C GLY A 5 8.95 -12.50 -25.19
N LEU A 6 10.05 -12.95 -24.58
CA LEU A 6 10.49 -14.34 -24.58
C LEU A 6 10.80 -14.79 -23.16
N ARG A 7 10.69 -16.10 -22.93
CA ARG A 7 11.10 -16.70 -21.66
C ARG A 7 12.55 -16.31 -21.35
N LYS A 8 12.76 -15.81 -20.13
CA LYS A 8 14.09 -15.39 -19.66
C LYS A 8 15.06 -16.57 -19.67
N GLY A 9 16.27 -16.34 -20.15
CA GLY A 9 17.34 -17.34 -20.21
C GLY A 9 17.30 -18.27 -21.42
N CYS A 10 16.35 -18.08 -22.33
CA CYS A 10 16.24 -18.89 -23.55
C CYS A 10 17.17 -18.42 -24.67
N VAL A 11 17.32 -17.10 -24.79
CA VAL A 11 18.10 -16.41 -25.81
C VAL A 11 18.82 -15.24 -25.15
N GLU A 12 20.03 -14.89 -25.62
CA GLU A 12 20.71 -13.69 -25.12
C GLU A 12 19.92 -12.44 -25.49
N GLU A 13 19.82 -11.50 -24.55
CA GLU A 13 19.06 -10.26 -24.71
C GLU A 13 19.43 -9.48 -25.98
N LYS A 14 20.73 -9.46 -26.33
CA LYS A 14 21.24 -8.79 -27.54
C LYS A 14 20.69 -9.40 -28.83
N ASP A 15 20.50 -10.70 -28.88
CA ASP A 15 19.98 -11.39 -30.07
C ASP A 15 18.48 -11.09 -30.25
N ILE A 16 17.74 -11.00 -29.15
CA ILE A 16 16.32 -10.61 -29.16
C ILE A 16 16.19 -9.17 -29.67
N GLU A 17 17.00 -8.25 -29.14
CA GLU A 17 17.00 -6.85 -29.58
C GLU A 17 17.32 -6.71 -31.07
N LYS A 18 18.35 -7.43 -31.53
CA LYS A 18 18.74 -7.46 -32.94
C LYS A 18 17.58 -7.96 -33.80
N TYR A 19 16.92 -9.04 -33.40
CA TYR A 19 15.77 -9.58 -34.12
C TYR A 19 14.61 -8.60 -34.21
N LEU A 20 14.27 -7.93 -33.10
CA LEU A 20 13.23 -6.90 -33.09
C LEU A 20 13.57 -5.76 -34.07
N MET A 21 14.81 -5.26 -34.04
CA MET A 21 15.25 -4.20 -34.95
C MET A 21 15.24 -4.61 -36.42
N GLU A 22 15.70 -5.82 -36.75
CA GLU A 22 15.71 -6.35 -38.11
C GLU A 22 14.29 -6.50 -38.69
N ASN A 23 13.30 -6.72 -37.82
CA ASN A 23 11.88 -6.78 -38.17
C ASN A 23 11.15 -5.42 -38.04
N GLY A 24 11.89 -4.31 -37.87
CA GLY A 24 11.31 -2.97 -37.81
C GLY A 24 10.55 -2.66 -36.51
N ILE A 25 10.74 -3.46 -35.46
CA ILE A 25 10.09 -3.27 -34.16
C ILE A 25 11.01 -2.49 -33.24
N HIS A 26 10.57 -1.29 -32.87
CA HIS A 26 11.28 -0.43 -31.95
C HIS A 26 10.70 -0.56 -30.53
N TYR A 27 11.55 -0.91 -29.56
CA TYR A 27 11.17 -0.95 -28.15
C TYR A 27 11.51 0.35 -27.42
N VAL A 28 10.68 0.72 -26.45
CA VAL A 28 10.81 1.91 -25.60
C VAL A 28 11.46 1.58 -24.26
N ARG A 29 11.10 0.43 -23.67
CA ARG A 29 11.65 -0.04 -22.40
C ARG A 29 11.57 -1.56 -22.29
N LYS A 30 12.33 -2.09 -21.34
CA LYS A 30 12.34 -3.51 -20.97
C LYS A 30 11.67 -3.68 -19.61
N ILE A 31 10.95 -4.79 -19.46
CA ILE A 31 10.19 -5.16 -18.28
C ILE A 31 10.49 -6.63 -18.01
N GLU A 32 10.86 -6.95 -16.78
CA GLU A 32 10.89 -8.33 -16.32
C GLU A 32 9.59 -8.64 -15.60
N LEU A 33 8.93 -9.73 -15.98
CA LEU A 33 7.70 -10.18 -15.34
C LEU A 33 7.65 -11.71 -15.28
N GLU A 34 6.85 -12.25 -14.37
CA GLU A 34 6.53 -13.68 -14.34
C GLU A 34 5.04 -13.85 -14.61
N VAL A 35 4.67 -14.79 -15.47
CA VAL A 35 3.27 -15.14 -15.77
C VAL A 35 2.99 -16.56 -15.32
N GLN A 36 1.84 -16.77 -14.67
CA GLN A 36 1.39 -18.10 -14.27
C GLN A 36 0.81 -18.87 -15.46
N VAL A 37 1.57 -19.81 -16.00
CA VAL A 37 1.20 -20.65 -17.14
C VAL A 37 0.86 -22.05 -16.63
N GLY A 38 -0.44 -22.33 -16.43
CA GLY A 38 -0.84 -23.55 -15.72
C GLY A 38 -0.43 -23.47 -14.25
N ASP A 39 0.34 -24.45 -13.77
CA ASP A 39 0.82 -24.50 -12.38
C ASP A 39 2.20 -23.87 -12.18
N GLU A 40 2.84 -23.40 -13.26
CA GLU A 40 4.20 -22.86 -13.23
C GLU A 40 4.25 -21.34 -13.37
N TRP A 41 5.19 -20.71 -12.68
CA TRP A 41 5.55 -19.31 -12.89
C TRP A 41 6.68 -19.23 -13.91
N VAL A 42 6.40 -18.66 -15.08
CA VAL A 42 7.36 -18.56 -16.16
C VAL A 42 7.90 -17.12 -16.23
N PRO A 43 9.22 -16.90 -16.08
CA PRO A 43 9.81 -15.58 -16.20
C PRO A 43 9.96 -15.18 -17.67
N PHE A 44 9.60 -13.95 -18.00
CA PHE A 44 9.73 -13.35 -19.33
C PHE A 44 10.59 -12.08 -19.26
N LEU A 45 11.42 -11.91 -20.28
CA LEU A 45 11.97 -10.61 -20.65
C LEU A 45 11.04 -10.00 -21.70
N VAL A 46 10.40 -8.90 -21.34
CA VAL A 46 9.37 -8.25 -22.15
C VAL A 46 9.85 -6.88 -22.59
N PHE A 47 9.58 -6.57 -23.85
CA PHE A 47 9.88 -5.31 -24.50
C PHE A 47 8.55 -4.58 -24.72
N GLU A 48 8.45 -3.37 -24.19
CA GLU A 48 7.36 -2.47 -24.56
C GLU A 48 7.70 -1.81 -25.88
N VAL A 49 6.85 -1.97 -26.88
CA VAL A 49 7.16 -1.62 -28.26
C VAL A 49 6.20 -0.59 -28.86
N LEU A 50 6.65 0.03 -29.94
CA LEU A 50 5.86 0.92 -30.79
C LEU A 50 5.24 0.14 -31.95
N GLY A 51 3.98 0.42 -32.27
CA GLY A 51 3.27 -0.22 -33.38
C GLY A 51 2.46 -1.46 -32.97
N MET A 52 1.95 -2.20 -33.96
CA MET A 52 1.17 -3.43 -33.74
C MET A 52 2.09 -4.64 -33.69
N ILE A 53 1.79 -5.59 -32.81
CA ILE A 53 2.58 -6.82 -32.62
C ILE A 53 1.73 -8.09 -32.60
N GLU A 54 0.46 -7.98 -32.98
CA GLU A 54 -0.45 -9.13 -33.02
C GLU A 54 0.09 -10.21 -33.96
N GLY A 55 0.26 -11.42 -33.43
CA GLY A 55 0.82 -12.57 -34.16
C GLY A 55 2.35 -12.63 -34.16
N PHE A 56 3.05 -11.59 -33.73
CA PHE A 56 4.52 -11.57 -33.76
C PHE A 56 5.14 -12.51 -32.71
N ALA A 57 4.43 -12.77 -31.61
CA ALA A 57 4.88 -13.76 -30.63
C ALA A 57 5.00 -15.15 -31.24
N GLU A 58 4.11 -15.53 -32.17
CA GLU A 58 4.17 -16.84 -32.82
C GLU A 58 5.45 -17.00 -33.66
N GLU A 59 5.78 -15.98 -34.45
CA GLU A 59 7.01 -15.94 -35.22
C GLU A 59 8.25 -16.04 -34.32
N MET A 60 8.30 -15.25 -33.25
CA MET A 60 9.40 -15.32 -32.28
C MET A 60 9.49 -16.70 -31.61
N SER A 61 8.35 -17.33 -31.28
CA SER A 61 8.33 -18.64 -30.63
C SER A 61 8.97 -19.70 -31.52
N HIS A 62 8.64 -19.71 -32.81
CA HIS A 62 9.21 -20.64 -33.77
C HIS A 62 10.68 -20.35 -34.06
N THR A 63 11.04 -19.08 -34.28
CA THR A 63 12.43 -18.69 -34.59
C THR A 63 13.39 -19.07 -33.47
N PHE A 64 12.99 -18.85 -32.22
CA PHE A 64 13.85 -19.11 -31.06
C PHE A 64 13.57 -20.45 -30.37
N ASN A 65 12.63 -21.24 -30.89
CA ASN A 65 12.14 -22.48 -30.29
C ASN A 65 11.85 -22.31 -28.78
N CYS A 66 11.12 -21.24 -28.45
CA CYS A 66 10.95 -20.80 -27.08
C CYS A 66 9.55 -20.25 -26.78
N LEU A 67 9.14 -20.27 -25.51
CA LEU A 67 7.93 -19.59 -25.09
C LEU A 67 8.05 -18.09 -25.35
N SER A 68 7.06 -17.54 -26.04
CA SER A 68 6.94 -16.11 -26.30
C SER A 68 5.64 -15.56 -25.72
N LEU A 69 5.58 -14.25 -25.61
CA LEU A 69 4.45 -13.51 -25.06
C LEU A 69 4.17 -12.30 -25.94
N GLU A 70 2.90 -12.06 -26.26
CA GLU A 70 2.40 -10.77 -26.74
C GLU A 70 1.28 -10.24 -25.84
N SER A 71 1.20 -8.91 -25.67
CA SER A 71 0.08 -8.24 -25.01
C SER A 71 -0.17 -6.88 -25.68
N GLY A 72 -1.40 -6.40 -25.67
CA GLY A 72 -1.71 -5.08 -26.20
C GLY A 72 -3.20 -4.84 -26.39
N PRO A 73 -3.59 -3.76 -27.07
CA PRO A 73 -4.99 -3.39 -27.29
C PRO A 73 -5.84 -4.45 -28.00
N HIS A 74 -5.20 -5.38 -28.72
CA HIS A 74 -5.85 -6.51 -29.40
C HIS A 74 -6.26 -7.65 -28.44
N LEU A 75 -5.78 -7.65 -27.19
CA LEU A 75 -6.05 -8.68 -26.17
C LEU A 75 -6.87 -8.12 -25.01
N VAL A 76 -8.07 -7.62 -25.31
CA VAL A 76 -9.07 -7.26 -24.29
C VAL A 76 -10.02 -8.43 -24.07
N LEU A 77 -10.20 -8.81 -22.81
CA LEU A 77 -11.05 -9.91 -22.37
C LEU A 77 -12.25 -9.36 -21.61
N GLY A 78 -13.46 -9.70 -22.07
CA GLY A 78 -14.70 -9.19 -21.50
C GLY A 78 -15.27 -7.98 -22.24
N GLU A 79 -16.30 -7.37 -21.67
CA GLU A 79 -17.05 -6.29 -22.29
C GLU A 79 -16.64 -4.92 -21.75
N ILE A 80 -16.04 -4.08 -22.60
CA ILE A 80 -15.67 -2.70 -22.24
C ILE A 80 -16.90 -1.88 -21.80
N SER A 81 -18.09 -2.18 -22.35
CA SER A 81 -19.36 -1.56 -21.97
C SER A 81 -19.74 -1.79 -20.50
N ALA A 82 -19.27 -2.87 -19.89
CA ALA A 82 -19.47 -3.15 -18.48
C ALA A 82 -18.56 -2.30 -17.56
N LYS A 83 -17.69 -1.45 -18.15
CA LYS A 83 -16.69 -0.61 -17.46
C LYS A 83 -15.68 -1.40 -16.62
N LEU A 84 -15.60 -2.70 -16.83
CA LEU A 84 -14.66 -3.61 -16.19
C LEU A 84 -14.24 -4.67 -17.22
N TRP A 85 -12.96 -4.76 -17.50
CA TRP A 85 -12.42 -5.76 -18.43
C TRP A 85 -11.02 -6.17 -18.01
N ASP A 86 -10.57 -7.31 -18.51
CA ASP A 86 -9.18 -7.74 -18.34
C ASP A 86 -8.37 -7.45 -19.60
N GLU A 87 -7.10 -7.13 -19.44
CA GLU A 87 -6.11 -7.10 -20.51
C GLU A 87 -5.28 -8.38 -20.43
N GLY A 88 -5.19 -9.09 -21.55
CA GLY A 88 -4.55 -10.39 -21.65
C GLY A 88 -3.11 -10.32 -22.16
N ALA A 89 -2.33 -11.32 -21.78
CA ALA A 89 -1.12 -11.72 -22.47
C ALA A 89 -1.36 -13.07 -23.16
N LYS A 90 -1.05 -13.16 -24.44
CA LYS A 90 -1.08 -14.38 -25.22
C LYS A 90 0.31 -15.01 -25.18
N ILE A 91 0.38 -16.20 -24.61
CA ILE A 91 1.59 -17.02 -24.53
C ILE A 91 1.56 -18.04 -25.67
N ILE A 92 2.61 -18.06 -26.48
CA ILE A 92 2.78 -19.05 -27.56
C ILE A 92 3.87 -20.03 -27.15
N PHE A 93 3.58 -21.32 -27.32
CA PHE A 93 4.50 -22.41 -27.06
C PHE A 93 5.23 -22.81 -28.36
N PRO A 94 6.43 -23.40 -28.27
CA PRO A 94 7.18 -23.81 -29.46
C PRO A 94 6.49 -24.86 -30.33
N ASP A 95 5.49 -25.57 -29.78
CA ASP A 95 4.66 -26.54 -30.49
C ASP A 95 3.48 -25.89 -31.24
N GLY A 96 3.38 -24.56 -31.22
CA GLY A 96 2.29 -23.78 -31.81
C GLY A 96 1.04 -23.70 -30.94
N SER A 97 0.99 -24.36 -29.79
CA SER A 97 -0.11 -24.20 -28.86
C SER A 97 -0.09 -22.81 -28.21
N GLN A 98 -1.25 -22.31 -27.78
CA GLN A 98 -1.40 -20.95 -27.26
C GLN A 98 -2.30 -20.88 -26.03
N ARG A 99 -2.02 -19.95 -25.14
CA ARG A 99 -2.86 -19.64 -23.96
C ARG A 99 -2.98 -18.13 -23.76
N ILE A 100 -4.17 -17.66 -23.43
CA ILE A 100 -4.40 -16.26 -23.07
C ILE A 100 -4.58 -16.17 -21.55
N ILE A 101 -3.81 -15.28 -20.92
CA ILE A 101 -3.75 -15.13 -19.47
C ILE A 101 -4.05 -13.66 -19.13
N PRO A 102 -5.05 -13.37 -18.30
CA PRO A 102 -5.33 -11.99 -17.89
C PRO A 102 -4.20 -11.49 -17.00
N ILE A 103 -3.56 -10.38 -17.39
CA ILE A 103 -2.42 -9.77 -16.68
C ILE A 103 -2.81 -8.47 -15.99
N TYR A 104 -3.81 -7.75 -16.48
CA TYR A 104 -4.41 -6.61 -15.80
C TYR A 104 -5.93 -6.73 -15.78
N THR A 105 -6.54 -6.14 -14.76
CA THR A 105 -7.96 -5.78 -14.72
C THR A 105 -8.05 -4.26 -14.76
N PHE A 106 -8.83 -3.72 -15.69
CA PHE A 106 -9.13 -2.31 -15.80
C PHE A 106 -10.54 -2.03 -15.32
N ASP A 107 -10.65 -1.13 -14.34
CA ASP A 107 -11.89 -0.65 -13.74
C ASP A 107 -12.09 0.81 -14.10
N ALA A 108 -12.99 1.08 -15.03
CA ALA A 108 -13.30 2.42 -15.52
C ALA A 108 -14.25 3.21 -14.59
N PHE A 109 -14.77 2.62 -13.51
CA PHE A 109 -15.48 3.40 -12.47
C PHE A 109 -14.49 4.14 -11.57
N LEU A 110 -13.36 3.50 -11.29
CA LEU A 110 -12.30 4.04 -10.44
C LEU A 110 -11.07 4.50 -11.24
N ASP A 111 -11.08 4.32 -12.56
CA ASP A 111 -9.93 4.46 -13.46
C ASP A 111 -8.66 3.80 -12.88
N VAL A 112 -8.81 2.56 -12.41
CA VAL A 112 -7.74 1.75 -11.83
C VAL A 112 -7.40 0.62 -12.79
N ARG A 113 -6.10 0.41 -13.02
CA ARG A 113 -5.55 -0.72 -13.77
C ARG A 113 -4.71 -1.58 -12.83
N MET A 114 -5.22 -2.72 -12.41
CA MET A 114 -4.61 -3.61 -11.42
C MET A 114 -3.99 -4.87 -12.02
N PRO A 115 -2.74 -5.24 -11.69
CA PRO A 115 -2.21 -6.55 -12.04
C PRO A 115 -3.07 -7.64 -11.41
N THR A 116 -3.30 -8.71 -12.17
CA THR A 116 -4.01 -9.89 -11.65
C THR A 116 -3.09 -10.71 -10.75
N ASN A 117 -3.64 -11.72 -10.08
CA ASN A 117 -2.86 -12.70 -9.33
C ASN A 117 -2.07 -13.67 -10.22
N LYS A 118 -2.20 -13.59 -11.55
CA LYS A 118 -1.51 -14.46 -12.52
C LYS A 118 -0.22 -13.83 -13.06
N VAL A 119 0.17 -12.67 -12.56
CA VAL A 119 1.38 -11.97 -13.00
C VAL A 119 2.14 -11.34 -11.82
N LYS A 120 3.46 -11.36 -11.89
CA LYS A 120 4.37 -10.65 -10.97
C LYS A 120 5.27 -9.69 -11.75
N GLY A 121 5.83 -8.69 -11.06
CA GLY A 121 6.72 -7.69 -11.66
C GLY A 121 6.00 -6.49 -12.28
N LEU A 122 4.66 -6.50 -12.29
CA LEU A 122 3.84 -5.40 -12.78
C LEU A 122 3.36 -4.51 -11.64
N LYS A 123 3.39 -3.20 -11.88
CA LYS A 123 2.75 -2.21 -11.01
C LYS A 123 1.34 -1.94 -11.49
N GLY A 124 0.48 -1.64 -10.53
CA GLY A 124 -0.82 -1.10 -10.82
C GLY A 124 -0.78 0.39 -11.08
N GLN A 125 -1.88 0.93 -11.59
CA GLN A 125 -1.97 2.34 -11.95
C GLN A 125 -3.36 2.89 -11.61
N ILE A 126 -3.44 4.16 -11.28
CA ILE A 126 -4.69 4.91 -11.14
C ILE A 126 -4.61 6.20 -11.96
N ILE A 127 -5.69 6.53 -12.66
CA ILE A 127 -5.79 7.77 -13.45
C ILE A 127 -6.58 8.80 -12.64
N ILE A 128 -5.96 9.95 -12.39
CA ILE A 128 -6.57 11.05 -11.63
C ILE A 128 -6.40 12.33 -12.43
N ALA A 129 -7.52 12.95 -12.80
CA ALA A 129 -7.55 14.16 -13.61
C ALA A 129 -6.72 14.07 -14.92
N GLY A 130 -6.69 12.89 -15.54
CA GLY A 130 -5.89 12.60 -16.74
C GLY A 130 -4.41 12.27 -16.48
N ASN A 131 -3.94 12.37 -15.23
CA ASN A 131 -2.59 11.98 -14.85
C ASN A 131 -2.55 10.52 -14.40
N ILE A 132 -1.53 9.78 -14.83
CA ILE A 132 -1.31 8.39 -14.45
C ILE A 132 -0.38 8.36 -13.24
N PHE A 133 -0.82 7.69 -12.17
CA PHE A 133 -0.02 7.43 -10.98
C PHE A 133 0.22 5.94 -10.84
N ASP A 134 1.47 5.55 -10.61
CA ASP A 134 1.80 4.17 -10.27
C ASP A 134 1.32 3.85 -8.85
N LEU A 135 0.87 2.61 -8.66
CA LEU A 135 0.43 2.08 -7.39
C LEU A 135 1.47 1.10 -6.83
N PRO A 136 1.71 1.13 -5.51
CA PRO A 136 1.03 1.95 -4.49
C PRO A 136 1.49 3.43 -4.50
N LEU A 137 0.56 4.36 -4.20
CA LEU A 137 0.80 5.81 -4.15
C LEU A 137 1.76 6.19 -3.02
N THR A 138 2.67 7.11 -3.31
CA THR A 138 3.59 7.71 -2.35
C THR A 138 3.00 8.95 -1.66
N LEU A 139 3.70 9.48 -0.66
CA LEU A 139 3.33 10.76 -0.04
C LEU A 139 3.37 11.92 -1.04
N GLU A 140 4.32 11.91 -1.98
CA GLU A 140 4.42 12.93 -3.01
C GLU A 140 3.22 12.89 -3.95
N ASP A 141 2.79 11.67 -4.34
CA ASP A 141 1.61 11.49 -5.18
C ASP A 141 0.35 12.00 -4.49
N LEU A 142 0.15 11.65 -3.21
CA LEU A 142 -0.99 12.16 -2.44
C LEU A 142 -0.98 13.68 -2.32
N ALA A 143 0.18 14.31 -2.10
CA ALA A 143 0.28 15.76 -2.05
C ALA A 143 -0.06 16.41 -3.40
N LYS A 144 0.31 15.78 -4.53
CA LYS A 144 -0.09 16.21 -5.87
C LYS A 144 -1.59 16.08 -6.06
N ILE A 145 -2.17 14.93 -5.70
CA ILE A 145 -3.60 14.64 -5.84
C ILE A 145 -4.44 15.59 -4.97
N GLU A 146 -4.02 15.87 -3.75
CA GLU A 146 -4.71 16.78 -2.83
C GLU A 146 -4.78 18.19 -3.41
N LYS A 147 -3.70 18.69 -4.03
CA LYS A 147 -3.66 19.99 -4.72
C LYS A 147 -4.62 20.06 -5.91
N MET A 148 -4.95 18.92 -6.54
CA MET A 148 -5.93 18.86 -7.63
C MET A 148 -7.38 19.02 -7.11
N GLY A 149 -7.62 18.75 -5.83
CA GLY A 149 -8.89 18.97 -5.15
C GLY A 149 -9.44 17.73 -4.43
N LYS A 150 -10.25 17.99 -3.40
CA LYS A 150 -10.77 16.97 -2.46
C LYS A 150 -11.44 15.77 -3.13
N LYS A 151 -12.21 15.99 -4.21
CA LYS A 151 -12.90 14.91 -4.95
C LYS A 151 -11.96 13.82 -5.46
N TYR A 152 -10.69 14.14 -5.71
CA TYR A 152 -9.70 13.17 -6.18
C TYR A 152 -9.10 12.34 -5.05
N ILE A 153 -8.99 12.91 -3.84
CA ILE A 153 -8.65 12.15 -2.63
C ILE A 153 -9.78 11.16 -2.30
N GLU A 154 -11.04 11.59 -2.38
CA GLU A 154 -12.20 10.69 -2.20
C GLU A 154 -12.20 9.51 -3.19
N LYS A 155 -11.66 9.72 -4.41
CA LYS A 155 -11.48 8.66 -5.39
C LYS A 155 -10.40 7.65 -4.97
N VAL A 156 -9.28 8.13 -4.43
CA VAL A 156 -8.22 7.28 -3.86
C VAL A 156 -8.77 6.45 -2.69
N GLU A 157 -9.56 7.06 -1.82
CA GLU A 157 -10.22 6.37 -0.69
C GLU A 157 -11.15 5.25 -1.17
N LYS A 158 -11.96 5.50 -2.21
CA LYS A 158 -12.80 4.48 -2.85
C LYS A 158 -11.98 3.37 -3.49
N ALA A 159 -10.88 3.69 -4.16
CA ALA A 159 -9.99 2.66 -4.70
C ALA A 159 -9.38 1.80 -3.58
N ALA A 160 -8.98 2.41 -2.47
CA ALA A 160 -8.42 1.70 -1.31
C ALA A 160 -9.45 0.78 -0.63
N SER A 161 -10.73 1.15 -0.61
CA SER A 161 -11.78 0.30 -0.04
C SER A 161 -12.10 -0.91 -0.91
N VAL A 162 -12.02 -0.78 -2.25
CA VAL A 162 -12.30 -1.87 -3.20
C VAL A 162 -11.10 -2.81 -3.36
N TYR A 163 -9.91 -2.27 -3.60
CA TYR A 163 -8.71 -3.05 -3.93
C TYR A 163 -7.81 -3.36 -2.73
N GLY A 164 -8.09 -2.74 -1.58
CA GLY A 164 -7.32 -2.87 -0.36
C GLY A 164 -6.24 -1.79 -0.23
N VAL A 165 -6.12 -1.25 0.98
CA VAL A 165 -5.22 -0.14 1.32
C VAL A 165 -3.76 -0.45 0.97
N THR A 166 -3.33 -1.71 1.11
CA THR A 166 -1.93 -2.11 0.85
C THR A 166 -1.55 -2.07 -0.63
N LYS A 167 -2.52 -2.21 -1.54
CA LYS A 167 -2.29 -2.12 -2.99
C LYS A 167 -2.34 -0.67 -3.48
N ILE A 168 -3.09 0.18 -2.78
CA ILE A 168 -3.30 1.57 -3.18
C ILE A 168 -2.31 2.53 -2.53
N LEU A 169 -1.92 2.33 -1.28
CA LEU A 169 -1.07 3.25 -0.52
C LEU A 169 0.24 2.58 -0.10
N SER A 170 1.36 3.31 -0.22
CA SER A 170 2.67 2.80 0.18
C SER A 170 2.73 2.53 1.69
N SER A 171 3.72 1.76 2.15
CA SER A 171 3.97 1.58 3.59
C SER A 171 4.18 2.90 4.30
N GLU A 172 5.01 3.79 3.73
CA GLU A 172 5.30 5.12 4.28
C GLU A 172 4.02 5.96 4.49
N VAL A 173 3.12 5.95 3.51
CA VAL A 173 1.84 6.65 3.63
C VAL A 173 1.01 6.07 4.78
N ARG A 174 0.91 4.74 4.84
CA ARG A 174 0.13 4.05 5.88
C ARG A 174 0.69 4.32 7.28
N GLU A 175 2.01 4.33 7.43
CA GLU A 175 2.68 4.69 8.68
C GLU A 175 2.36 6.13 9.09
N LYS A 176 2.44 7.08 8.15
CA LYS A 176 2.09 8.48 8.42
C LYS A 176 0.61 8.69 8.75
N LEU A 177 -0.29 7.88 8.18
CA LEU A 177 -1.71 7.90 8.55
C LEU A 177 -1.92 7.39 9.98
N LEU A 178 -1.21 6.33 10.39
CA LEU A 178 -1.21 5.84 11.77
C LEU A 178 -0.57 6.85 12.74
N GLU A 179 0.43 7.61 12.30
CA GLU A 179 1.01 8.71 13.09
C GLU A 179 0.05 9.90 13.23
N LYS A 180 -0.70 10.24 12.19
CA LYS A 180 -1.75 11.28 12.24
C LYS A 180 -2.94 10.89 13.14
N GLU A 181 -3.12 9.61 13.43
CA GLU A 181 -4.09 9.16 14.44
C GLU A 181 -3.64 9.43 15.88
N LYS A 182 -2.34 9.71 16.14
CA LYS A 182 -1.92 10.23 17.45
C LYS A 182 -2.48 11.62 17.63
N LYS A 183 -3.42 11.77 18.56
CA LYS A 183 -4.03 13.07 18.83
C LYS A 183 -3.02 13.93 19.58
N GLU A 184 -2.78 15.14 19.10
CA GLU A 184 -2.02 16.13 19.87
C GLU A 184 -2.86 16.49 21.11
N ILE A 185 -2.40 16.02 22.29
CA ILE A 185 -2.99 16.36 23.59
C ILE A 185 -2.18 17.51 24.19
N LYS A 186 -2.79 18.69 24.29
CA LYS A 186 -2.28 19.79 25.12
C LYS A 186 -3.07 19.84 26.41
N TYR A 187 -2.40 20.05 27.55
CA TYR A 187 -3.07 20.07 28.83
C TYR A 187 -2.45 21.07 29.80
N GLU A 188 -3.27 21.54 30.73
CA GLU A 188 -2.88 22.32 31.90
C GLU A 188 -3.51 21.66 33.14
N VAL A 189 -2.71 21.49 34.19
CA VAL A 189 -3.11 20.72 35.39
C VAL A 189 -3.26 21.66 36.58
N ASP A 190 -4.43 21.61 37.22
CA ASP A 190 -4.68 22.21 38.52
C ASP A 190 -4.67 21.09 39.58
N TYR A 191 -3.51 20.92 40.22
CA TYR A 191 -3.31 19.88 41.25
C TYR A 191 -4.12 20.15 42.52
N ASP A 192 -4.46 21.41 42.80
CA ASP A 192 -5.24 21.80 43.98
C ASP A 192 -6.72 21.43 43.78
N ALA A 193 -7.26 21.68 42.59
CA ALA A 193 -8.62 21.29 42.22
C ALA A 193 -8.74 19.80 41.85
N GLY A 194 -7.64 19.11 41.54
CA GLY A 194 -7.64 17.73 41.07
C GLY A 194 -8.15 17.56 39.62
N LEU A 195 -8.10 18.63 38.82
CA LEU A 195 -8.63 18.71 37.47
C LEU A 195 -7.56 19.09 36.46
N ALA A 196 -7.82 18.78 35.19
CA ALA A 196 -7.00 19.22 34.07
C ALA A 196 -7.88 19.74 32.94
N ILE A 197 -7.46 20.84 32.32
CA ILE A 197 -8.03 21.31 31.06
C ILE A 197 -7.22 20.67 29.94
N VAL A 198 -7.91 19.97 29.05
CA VAL A 198 -7.28 19.15 28.01
C VAL A 198 -7.86 19.53 26.66
N MET A 199 -6.98 19.83 25.71
CA MET A 199 -7.29 20.01 24.31
C MET A 199 -6.90 18.74 23.56
N VAL A 200 -7.90 18.01 23.05
CA VAL A 200 -7.70 16.82 22.23
C VAL A 200 -8.07 17.17 20.79
N GLY A 201 -7.07 17.37 19.93
CA GLY A 201 -7.29 17.99 18.62
C GLY A 201 -7.87 19.40 18.78
N ASN A 202 -9.11 19.64 18.32
CA ASN A 202 -9.79 20.94 18.42
C ASN A 202 -10.86 21.01 19.53
N LYS A 203 -10.99 19.99 20.38
CA LYS A 203 -11.99 19.98 21.47
C LYS A 203 -11.34 20.25 22.81
N LEU A 204 -11.77 21.33 23.46
CA LEU A 204 -11.43 21.66 24.84
C LEU A 204 -12.38 20.93 25.80
N GLN A 205 -11.85 20.23 26.79
CA GLN A 205 -12.61 19.55 27.83
C GLN A 205 -11.91 19.65 29.19
N THR A 206 -12.70 19.69 30.27
CA THR A 206 -12.18 19.58 31.63
C THR A 206 -12.36 18.14 32.10
N VAL A 207 -11.28 17.51 32.55
CA VAL A 207 -11.28 16.12 33.05
C VAL A 207 -10.60 16.05 34.41
N THR A 208 -10.76 14.94 35.11
CA THR A 208 -9.97 14.67 36.33
C THR A 208 -8.53 14.31 35.96
N ILE A 209 -7.57 14.59 36.83
CA ILE A 209 -6.14 14.23 36.58
C ILE A 209 -5.95 12.72 36.34
N PRO A 210 -6.63 11.81 37.07
CA PRO A 210 -6.59 10.39 36.72
C PRO A 210 -7.04 10.10 35.30
N ARG A 211 -8.12 10.74 34.82
CA ARG A 211 -8.59 10.55 33.45
C ARG A 211 -7.61 11.13 32.42
N LEU A 212 -6.95 12.26 32.71
CA LEU A 212 -5.87 12.79 31.88
C LEU A 212 -4.76 11.76 31.70
N VAL A 213 -4.30 11.12 32.78
CA VAL A 213 -3.24 10.10 32.70
C VAL A 213 -3.65 8.92 31.83
N ILE A 214 -4.93 8.50 31.87
CA ILE A 214 -5.43 7.46 30.96
C ILE A 214 -5.43 7.95 29.50
N LEU A 215 -5.87 9.18 29.22
CA LEU A 215 -5.84 9.75 27.87
C LEU A 215 -4.39 9.82 27.32
N LEU A 216 -3.43 10.21 28.16
CA LEU A 216 -2.01 10.21 27.78
C LEU A 216 -1.48 8.78 27.53
N ALA A 217 -1.95 7.80 28.30
CA ALA A 217 -1.57 6.40 28.11
C ALA A 217 -2.16 5.78 26.82
N GLU A 218 -3.41 6.13 26.48
CA GLU A 218 -4.07 5.77 25.22
C GLU A 218 -3.26 6.28 24.00
N GLU A 219 -2.71 7.50 24.08
CA GLU A 219 -1.89 8.11 23.01
C GLU A 219 -0.38 7.82 23.14
N LYS A 220 0.02 6.95 24.07
CA LYS A 220 1.42 6.54 24.32
C LYS A 220 2.36 7.70 24.71
N MET A 221 1.82 8.76 25.33
CA MET A 221 2.54 9.94 25.81
C MET A 221 3.12 9.70 27.22
N TYR A 222 4.04 8.73 27.33
CA TYR A 222 4.51 8.22 28.63
C TYR A 222 5.39 9.19 29.42
N GLU A 223 6.16 10.06 28.76
CA GLU A 223 6.98 11.06 29.46
C GLU A 223 6.09 12.11 30.16
N GLN A 224 5.00 12.52 29.51
CA GLN A 224 4.00 13.41 30.08
C GLN A 224 3.32 12.80 31.31
N ILE A 225 3.07 11.48 31.29
CA ILE A 225 2.55 10.78 32.49
C ILE A 225 3.54 10.87 33.64
N LYS A 226 4.84 10.73 33.38
CA LYS A 226 5.87 10.87 34.43
C LYS A 226 5.89 12.27 35.02
N GLU A 227 5.79 13.31 34.19
CA GLU A 227 5.72 14.71 34.63
C GLU A 227 4.50 14.99 35.50
N VAL A 228 3.33 14.49 35.08
CA VAL A 228 2.08 14.65 35.85
C VAL A 228 2.17 13.89 37.18
N TYR A 229 2.72 12.68 37.17
CA TYR A 229 2.86 11.86 38.37
C TYR A 229 3.89 12.42 39.36
N SER A 230 5.02 12.95 38.89
CA SER A 230 6.07 13.51 39.75
C SER A 230 5.65 14.79 40.44
N SER A 231 4.87 15.62 39.74
CA SER A 231 4.37 16.92 40.23
C SER A 231 3.12 16.78 41.10
N ALA A 232 2.45 15.62 41.06
CA ALA A 232 1.24 15.38 41.84
C ALA A 232 1.53 15.27 43.35
N PRO A 233 0.65 15.77 44.23
CA PRO A 233 0.75 15.53 45.67
C PRO A 233 0.45 14.06 46.01
N GLU A 234 0.98 13.56 47.14
CA GLU A 234 0.90 12.12 47.47
C GLU A 234 -0.51 11.51 47.52
N PRO A 235 -1.55 12.20 48.04
CA PRO A 235 -2.92 11.68 47.98
C PRO A 235 -3.41 11.43 46.54
N LEU A 236 -2.92 12.21 45.59
CA LEU A 236 -3.27 12.08 44.18
C LEU A 236 -2.45 10.99 43.49
N LYS A 237 -1.15 10.85 43.80
CA LYS A 237 -0.30 9.78 43.25
C LYS A 237 -0.91 8.40 43.48
N LYS A 238 -1.50 8.16 44.66
CA LYS A 238 -2.21 6.91 44.94
C LYS A 238 -3.37 6.65 43.96
N LYS A 239 -4.19 7.68 43.68
CA LYS A 239 -5.30 7.58 42.71
C LYS A 239 -4.81 7.38 41.28
N LEU A 240 -3.71 8.04 40.89
CA LEU A 240 -3.09 7.87 39.57
C LEU A 240 -2.57 6.44 39.40
N LYS A 241 -1.93 5.90 40.43
CA LYS A 241 -1.46 4.50 40.47
C LYS A 241 -2.61 3.53 40.29
N GLU A 242 -3.70 3.70 41.03
CA GLU A 242 -4.90 2.86 40.92
C GLU A 242 -5.46 2.89 39.49
N SER A 243 -5.64 4.09 38.91
CA SER A 243 -6.17 4.24 37.55
C SER A 243 -5.27 3.62 36.48
N LEU A 244 -3.94 3.80 36.61
CA LEU A 244 -2.97 3.20 35.70
C LEU A 244 -2.95 1.67 35.79
N LEU A 245 -3.10 1.08 36.99
CA LEU A 245 -3.20 -0.36 37.17
C LEU A 245 -4.48 -0.93 36.57
N GLU A 246 -5.62 -0.26 36.74
CA GLU A 246 -6.88 -0.65 36.07
C GLU A 246 -6.72 -0.63 34.55
N TYR A 247 -6.05 0.40 34.01
CA TYR A 247 -5.76 0.49 32.59
C TYR A 247 -4.82 -0.62 32.10
N TYR A 248 -3.79 -0.96 32.88
CA TYR A 248 -2.91 -2.10 32.59
C TYR A 248 -3.67 -3.42 32.54
N GLU A 249 -4.54 -3.68 33.51
CA GLU A 249 -5.36 -4.90 33.55
C GLU A 249 -6.24 -5.03 32.29
N PHE A 250 -6.74 -3.92 31.77
CA PHE A 250 -7.50 -3.88 30.52
C PHE A 250 -6.63 -4.13 29.28
N LYS A 251 -5.37 -3.69 29.27
CA LYS A 251 -4.49 -3.69 28.08
C LYS A 251 -3.46 -4.82 28.03
N LYS A 252 -3.24 -5.55 29.13
CA LYS A 252 -2.19 -6.59 29.24
C LYS A 252 -2.28 -7.75 28.23
N ALA A 253 -3.44 -7.94 27.57
CA ALA A 253 -3.61 -8.92 26.50
C ALA A 253 -2.78 -8.57 25.23
N ASN A 254 -2.44 -7.29 25.04
CA ASN A 254 -1.56 -6.84 23.96
C ASN A 254 -0.11 -6.81 24.44
N ARG A 255 0.75 -7.66 23.87
CA ARG A 255 2.15 -7.81 24.28
C ARG A 255 2.96 -6.51 24.20
N GLN A 256 2.76 -5.72 23.15
CA GLN A 256 3.52 -4.47 22.97
C GLN A 256 3.08 -3.39 23.97
N GLU A 257 1.78 -3.31 24.25
CA GLU A 257 1.25 -2.36 25.25
C GLU A 257 1.66 -2.76 26.68
N LYS A 258 1.67 -4.07 26.97
CA LYS A 258 2.14 -4.63 28.23
C LYS A 258 3.59 -4.21 28.53
N GLU A 259 4.51 -4.45 27.58
CA GLU A 259 5.93 -4.13 27.75
C GLU A 259 6.16 -2.62 27.96
N ALA A 260 5.41 -1.77 27.25
CA ALA A 260 5.51 -0.32 27.38
C ALA A 260 5.00 0.19 28.73
N LEU A 261 3.86 -0.32 29.21
CA LEU A 261 3.29 0.06 30.51
C LEU A 261 4.16 -0.44 31.68
N GLU A 262 4.73 -1.64 31.58
CA GLU A 262 5.67 -2.16 32.59
C GLU A 262 6.96 -1.34 32.65
N LYS A 263 7.40 -0.78 31.53
CA LYS A 263 8.50 0.19 31.52
C LYS A 263 8.09 1.49 32.24
N LEU A 264 6.93 2.06 31.90
CA LEU A 264 6.40 3.24 32.57
C LEU A 264 6.31 3.03 34.08
N PHE A 265 5.76 1.91 34.52
CA PHE A 265 5.58 1.58 35.94
C PHE A 265 6.90 1.49 36.70
N ARG A 266 7.92 0.89 36.09
CA ARG A 266 9.28 0.91 36.65
C ARG A 266 9.81 2.34 36.81
N ASP A 267 9.61 3.18 35.80
CA ASP A 267 10.10 4.55 35.80
C ASP A 267 9.42 5.45 36.85
N ILE A 268 8.15 5.17 37.21
CA ILE A 268 7.39 5.93 38.22
C ILE A 268 7.25 5.21 39.57
N GLY A 269 7.96 4.09 39.77
CA GLY A 269 8.00 3.37 41.04
C GLY A 269 6.72 2.59 41.40
N ILE A 270 5.94 2.18 40.40
CA ILE A 270 4.77 1.32 40.56
C ILE A 270 5.19 -0.14 40.32
N ALA A 271 4.96 -1.01 41.30
CA ALA A 271 5.09 -2.46 41.09
C ALA A 271 3.76 -3.01 40.55
N PRO A 272 3.71 -3.60 39.34
CA PRO A 272 2.58 -4.42 38.92
C PRO A 272 2.61 -5.71 39.75
N ASN A 273 1.52 -6.01 40.45
CA ASN A 273 1.33 -7.31 41.12
C ASN A 273 0.91 -8.36 40.10
#